data_AF-A0AA88MG87-F1
#
_entry.id   AF-A0AA88MG87-F1
#
_cell.length_a   1.000
_cell.length_b   1.000
_cell.length_c   1.000
_cell.angle_alpha   90.00
_cell.angle_beta   90.00
_cell.angle_gamma   90.00
#
_symmetry.space_group_name_H-M   'P 1'
#
loop_
_entity.id
_entity.type
_entity.pdbx_description
1 polymer ?
#
loop_
_entity_poly.entity_id
_entity_poly.type
_entity_poly.pdbx_seq_one_letter_code
_entity_poly.pdbx_strand_id
1 'polypeptide(L)'
;MIQLTVRMIFLAFLVTFVACNAPPVPLDDIIIEKTFIPERCDRAVKSGDFVRYHYNGMFPDGKKFDSSYDRGTTYNVYVGRKQLIAGMDKALLGMCVNERRLVKIPPQLAYGKDGYGDIIPPDSILHFDVLLFDIWNTEDKVQIQTYHTPEKCGRTVQVSDYVRYHYNGTLLDGTLFDSSHTRMRTYDTYVGIGWLIAGMDQGLLGMCVGEKRIITMPPFLGYGEHGDGSDIPGQASLVFDVILLDLHNPKDEITVDVQSLPDSCKRKSKEGDFMRYHYNGSLLDGTPFDSSYSRNHTYDTYIGKGYVIAGMDQGLLGVCVGERRRIIIPPHLAYGEEGTGTKIPGSAVLVFDVHIIDFHNPSDTVQIASEKPDMCNYTTKRGDFVKYHYNASLMDGTYIDASYNYGKTYDVVLGAGQVILGMEQALLEMCVGEKRKVVVPPHLGYGERGVDGEVPGSAVLVFDIELVGVEEGLPEGYMFIWNNEVTPNLFSEMDKNKDLKVDLTEFSDYILLQVEEGKGRLAPGFDRQRIIENMYNNQDRNKDGQITEEEFKLKAEEAAAHDEDPELRRLRERQCLL
;
A
#
# COMPACT_ATOMS: atom_id res chain seq x y z
N MET A 1 22.37 12.66 -110.08
CA MET A 1 22.39 11.22 -110.38
C MET A 1 21.48 10.56 -109.36
N ILE A 2 20.35 10.05 -109.83
CA ILE A 2 19.25 9.37 -109.10
C ILE A 2 18.53 10.23 -108.04
N GLN A 3 17.46 10.87 -108.50
CA GLN A 3 16.43 11.57 -107.71
C GLN A 3 15.54 10.56 -106.98
N LEU A 4 15.02 10.90 -105.79
CA LEU A 4 13.58 10.89 -105.54
C LEU A 4 13.21 11.71 -104.30
N THR A 5 12.07 12.37 -104.42
CA THR A 5 11.63 13.57 -103.70
C THR A 5 10.78 13.29 -102.45
N VAL A 6 10.91 14.22 -101.51
CA VAL A 6 10.10 14.45 -100.29
C VAL A 6 8.59 14.56 -100.57
N ARG A 7 7.76 13.98 -99.70
CA ARG A 7 6.40 14.48 -99.38
C ARG A 7 5.94 14.02 -97.99
N MET A 8 5.58 14.99 -97.14
CA MET A 8 4.88 14.83 -95.86
C MET A 8 3.50 14.20 -96.07
N ILE A 9 3.13 13.22 -95.23
CA ILE A 9 1.75 12.77 -95.01
C ILE A 9 1.55 12.60 -93.50
N PHE A 10 0.57 13.32 -92.96
CA PHE A 10 -0.01 13.15 -91.62
C PHE A 10 -0.71 11.78 -91.54
N LEU A 11 -0.39 10.96 -90.53
CA LEU A 11 -1.16 9.75 -90.21
C LEU A 11 -1.62 9.82 -88.75
N ALA A 12 -2.94 9.98 -88.58
CA ALA A 12 -3.62 9.86 -87.30
C ALA A 12 -3.67 8.37 -86.89
N PHE A 13 -3.02 8.01 -85.79
CA PHE A 13 -3.16 6.69 -85.17
C PHE A 13 -4.36 6.72 -84.22
N LEU A 14 -5.38 5.97 -84.60
CA LEU A 14 -6.58 5.70 -83.81
C LEU A 14 -6.20 4.74 -82.66
N VAL A 15 -6.27 5.23 -81.42
CA VAL A 15 -6.11 4.40 -80.22
C VAL A 15 -7.37 3.54 -80.07
N THR A 16 -7.23 2.23 -80.27
CA THR A 16 -8.27 1.26 -79.95
C THR A 16 -8.26 1.00 -78.44
N PHE A 17 -9.31 1.46 -77.76
CA PHE A 17 -9.62 1.02 -76.40
C PHE A 17 -10.02 -0.47 -76.45
N VAL A 18 -9.17 -1.34 -75.91
CA VAL A 18 -9.57 -2.70 -75.53
C VAL A 18 -10.39 -2.55 -74.24
N ALA A 19 -11.70 -2.46 -74.37
CA ALA A 19 -12.62 -2.66 -73.26
C ALA A 19 -12.59 -4.15 -72.90
N CYS A 20 -12.14 -4.46 -71.68
CA CYS A 20 -12.24 -5.79 -71.11
C CYS A 20 -13.73 -6.08 -70.87
N ASN A 21 -14.34 -6.87 -71.78
CA ASN A 21 -15.72 -7.33 -71.65
C ASN A 21 -15.82 -8.30 -70.47
N ALA A 22 -16.38 -7.84 -69.35
CA ALA A 22 -17.01 -8.74 -68.40
C ALA A 22 -18.21 -9.42 -69.09
N PRO A 23 -18.42 -10.74 -68.93
CA PRO A 23 -19.56 -11.41 -69.53
C PRO A 23 -20.87 -10.81 -69.01
N PRO A 24 -21.92 -10.70 -69.85
CA PRO A 24 -23.23 -10.25 -69.40
C PRO A 24 -23.81 -11.23 -68.37
N VAL A 25 -24.26 -10.70 -67.23
CA VAL A 25 -24.98 -11.46 -66.20
C VAL A 25 -26.22 -12.09 -66.85
N PRO A 26 -26.45 -13.41 -66.73
CA PRO A 26 -27.63 -14.05 -67.29
C PRO A 26 -28.90 -13.44 -66.70
N LEU A 27 -29.93 -13.24 -67.52
CA LEU A 27 -31.27 -12.79 -67.08
C LEU A 27 -31.95 -13.76 -66.08
N ASP A 28 -31.32 -14.92 -65.82
CA ASP A 28 -31.87 -16.03 -65.07
C ASP A 28 -31.37 -16.18 -63.62
N ASP A 29 -30.45 -15.31 -63.15
CA ASP A 29 -29.91 -15.35 -61.79
C ASP A 29 -30.33 -14.14 -60.95
N ILE A 30 -30.07 -14.20 -59.64
CA ILE A 30 -30.37 -13.09 -58.73
C ILE A 30 -29.47 -11.88 -59.01
N ILE A 31 -30.01 -10.68 -58.79
CA ILE A 31 -29.23 -9.44 -58.79
C ILE A 31 -29.08 -8.98 -57.33
N ILE A 32 -27.84 -8.85 -56.87
CA ILE A 32 -27.51 -8.35 -55.52
C ILE A 32 -26.90 -6.96 -55.64
N GLU A 33 -27.56 -5.98 -55.07
CA GLU A 33 -27.04 -4.62 -54.87
C GLU A 33 -26.74 -4.43 -53.38
N LYS A 34 -25.46 -4.22 -53.03
CA LYS A 34 -25.06 -3.95 -51.65
C LYS A 34 -25.31 -2.47 -51.35
N THR A 35 -26.39 -2.17 -50.64
CA THR A 35 -26.78 -0.80 -50.32
C THR A 35 -26.02 -0.23 -49.12
N PHE A 36 -25.50 -1.09 -48.25
CA PHE A 36 -24.59 -0.73 -47.19
C PHE A 36 -23.64 -1.89 -46.89
N ILE A 37 -22.34 -1.60 -46.73
CA ILE A 37 -21.30 -2.58 -46.41
C ILE A 37 -20.63 -2.10 -45.12
N PRO A 38 -20.57 -2.92 -44.06
CA PRO A 38 -19.90 -2.56 -42.82
C PRO A 38 -18.39 -2.41 -43.05
N GLU A 39 -17.73 -1.56 -42.27
CA GLU A 39 -16.27 -1.36 -42.34
C GLU A 39 -15.49 -2.65 -41.98
N ARG A 40 -16.06 -3.48 -41.11
CA ARG A 40 -15.50 -4.77 -40.69
C ARG A 40 -16.44 -5.90 -41.05
N CYS A 41 -15.87 -6.98 -41.54
CA CYS A 41 -16.56 -8.23 -41.82
C CYS A 41 -15.72 -9.39 -41.27
N ASP A 42 -15.83 -9.62 -39.96
CA ASP A 42 -15.08 -10.66 -39.28
C ASP A 42 -15.51 -12.06 -39.73
N ARG A 43 -16.79 -12.20 -40.09
CA ARG A 43 -17.37 -13.40 -40.68
C ARG A 43 -18.38 -13.04 -41.76
N ALA A 44 -18.29 -13.75 -42.87
CA ALA A 44 -19.31 -13.74 -43.92
C ALA A 44 -20.10 -15.05 -43.89
N VAL A 45 -21.40 -14.98 -44.17
CA VAL A 45 -22.32 -16.14 -44.18
C VAL A 45 -21.83 -17.23 -45.13
N LYS A 46 -21.77 -18.46 -44.61
CA LYS A 46 -21.51 -19.69 -45.36
C LYS A 46 -22.74 -20.61 -45.33
N SER A 47 -22.76 -21.60 -46.23
CA SER A 47 -23.78 -22.64 -46.18
C SER A 47 -23.65 -23.42 -44.86
N GLY A 48 -24.78 -23.63 -44.20
CA GLY A 48 -24.86 -24.26 -42.88
C GLY A 48 -24.89 -23.28 -41.71
N ASP A 49 -24.57 -22.01 -41.92
CA ASP A 49 -24.68 -20.99 -40.88
C ASP A 49 -26.15 -20.68 -40.57
N PHE A 50 -26.43 -20.44 -39.29
CA PHE A 50 -27.66 -19.84 -38.84
C PHE A 50 -27.54 -18.32 -38.95
N VAL A 51 -28.57 -17.69 -39.49
CA VAL A 51 -28.63 -16.23 -39.64
C VAL A 51 -29.89 -15.66 -39.04
N ARG A 52 -29.75 -14.45 -38.49
CA ARG A 52 -30.86 -13.62 -38.02
C ARG A 52 -30.87 -12.34 -38.84
N TYR A 53 -31.92 -12.08 -39.59
CA TYR A 53 -32.00 -10.90 -40.46
C TYR A 53 -33.40 -10.29 -40.48
N HIS A 54 -33.47 -9.00 -40.78
CA HIS A 54 -34.71 -8.37 -41.19
C HIS A 54 -34.76 -8.25 -42.71
N TYR A 55 -35.98 -8.31 -43.26
CA TYR A 55 -36.26 -8.00 -44.65
C TYR A 55 -37.57 -7.22 -44.84
N ASN A 56 -37.63 -6.50 -45.96
CA ASN A 56 -38.84 -5.99 -46.59
C ASN A 56 -38.98 -6.60 -47.99
N GLY A 57 -40.07 -7.33 -48.24
CA GLY A 57 -40.41 -7.93 -49.53
C GLY A 57 -41.38 -7.05 -50.31
N MET A 58 -41.00 -6.65 -51.52
CA MET A 58 -41.74 -5.75 -52.40
C MET A 58 -41.77 -6.28 -53.84
N PHE A 59 -42.78 -5.89 -54.60
CA PHE A 59 -42.81 -6.05 -56.05
C PHE A 59 -41.98 -4.95 -56.76
N PRO A 60 -41.71 -5.08 -58.07
CA PRO A 60 -40.96 -4.06 -58.81
C PRO A 60 -41.62 -2.68 -58.86
N ASP A 61 -42.93 -2.61 -58.66
CA ASP A 61 -43.71 -1.37 -58.54
C ASP A 61 -43.61 -0.71 -57.14
N GLY A 62 -42.88 -1.34 -56.21
CA GLY A 62 -42.70 -0.88 -54.83
C GLY A 62 -43.79 -1.34 -53.86
N LYS A 63 -44.82 -2.08 -54.32
CA LYS A 63 -45.87 -2.59 -53.43
C LYS A 63 -45.29 -3.66 -52.49
N LYS A 64 -45.34 -3.41 -51.19
CA LYS A 64 -44.94 -4.36 -50.14
C LYS A 64 -45.92 -5.53 -50.08
N PHE A 65 -45.40 -6.76 -50.04
CA PHE A 65 -46.20 -7.98 -49.85
C PHE A 65 -45.91 -8.67 -48.51
N ASP A 66 -44.71 -8.49 -47.96
CA ASP A 66 -44.34 -9.05 -46.66
C ASP A 66 -43.20 -8.27 -46.00
N SER A 67 -43.15 -8.25 -44.67
CA SER A 67 -42.05 -7.65 -43.92
C SER A 67 -41.90 -8.28 -42.54
N SER A 68 -40.64 -8.56 -42.22
CA SER A 68 -40.26 -8.95 -40.86
C SER A 68 -40.43 -7.81 -39.84
N TYR A 69 -40.31 -6.56 -40.26
CA TYR A 69 -40.51 -5.40 -39.38
C TYR A 69 -41.97 -5.29 -38.94
N ASP A 70 -42.92 -5.58 -39.85
CA ASP A 70 -44.36 -5.57 -39.52
C ASP A 70 -44.71 -6.63 -38.46
N ARG A 71 -43.94 -7.72 -38.39
CA ARG A 71 -44.11 -8.78 -37.37
C ARG A 71 -43.36 -8.49 -36.07
N GLY A 72 -42.56 -7.43 -36.01
CA GLY A 72 -41.72 -7.09 -34.85
C GLY A 72 -40.66 -8.14 -34.51
N THR A 73 -40.38 -9.10 -35.40
CA THR A 73 -39.47 -10.22 -35.16
C THR A 73 -38.58 -10.46 -36.38
N THR A 74 -37.35 -10.89 -36.12
CA THR A 74 -36.39 -11.25 -37.17
C THR A 74 -36.76 -12.56 -37.83
N TYR A 75 -36.27 -12.76 -39.05
CA TYR A 75 -36.34 -14.05 -39.72
C TYR A 75 -35.07 -14.86 -39.41
N ASN A 76 -35.26 -16.09 -38.95
CA ASN A 76 -34.24 -16.92 -38.34
C ASN A 76 -34.17 -18.26 -39.09
N VAL A 77 -33.02 -18.60 -39.69
CA VAL A 77 -32.94 -19.76 -40.59
C VAL A 77 -31.51 -20.23 -40.79
N TYR A 78 -31.35 -21.51 -41.19
CA TYR A 78 -30.07 -22.03 -41.66
C TYR A 78 -29.91 -21.84 -43.17
N VAL A 79 -28.84 -21.16 -43.58
CA VAL A 79 -28.58 -20.86 -44.99
C VAL A 79 -28.15 -22.10 -45.76
N GLY A 80 -28.76 -22.34 -46.91
CA GLY A 80 -28.41 -23.46 -47.80
C GLY A 80 -28.99 -24.81 -47.39
N ARG A 81 -29.93 -24.83 -46.42
CA ARG A 81 -30.72 -26.03 -46.08
C ARG A 81 -32.03 -26.14 -46.86
N LYS A 82 -32.23 -25.32 -47.90
CA LYS A 82 -33.46 -25.27 -48.74
C LYS A 82 -34.72 -24.97 -47.92
N GLN A 83 -34.58 -24.16 -46.87
CA GLN A 83 -35.68 -23.65 -46.03
C GLN A 83 -36.24 -22.33 -46.57
N LEU A 84 -35.48 -21.66 -47.43
CA LEU A 84 -35.84 -20.41 -48.10
C LEU A 84 -36.12 -20.67 -49.59
N ILE A 85 -36.71 -19.68 -50.26
CA ILE A 85 -36.67 -19.62 -51.73
C ILE A 85 -35.21 -19.62 -52.20
N ALA A 86 -34.91 -20.32 -53.29
CA ALA A 86 -33.55 -20.55 -53.77
C ALA A 86 -32.76 -19.25 -53.98
N GLY A 87 -33.44 -18.19 -54.43
CA GLY A 87 -32.85 -16.87 -54.61
C GLY A 87 -32.42 -16.22 -53.29
N MET A 88 -33.18 -16.38 -52.21
CA MET A 88 -32.82 -15.81 -50.90
C MET A 88 -31.68 -16.61 -50.25
N ASP A 89 -31.70 -17.94 -50.37
CA ASP A 89 -30.59 -18.80 -49.93
C ASP A 89 -29.27 -18.36 -50.59
N LYS A 90 -29.29 -18.08 -51.90
CA LYS A 90 -28.14 -17.52 -52.63
C LYS A 90 -27.79 -16.09 -52.18
N ALA A 91 -28.79 -15.26 -51.91
CA ALA A 91 -28.58 -13.85 -51.62
C ALA A 91 -27.95 -13.58 -50.25
N LEU A 92 -28.17 -14.47 -49.28
CA LEU A 92 -27.58 -14.37 -47.94
C LEU A 92 -26.11 -14.82 -47.93
N LEU A 93 -25.68 -15.67 -48.85
CA LEU A 93 -24.29 -16.14 -48.91
C LEU A 93 -23.30 -14.97 -49.07
N GLY A 94 -22.23 -15.01 -48.28
CA GLY A 94 -21.20 -13.98 -48.28
C GLY A 94 -21.66 -12.63 -47.72
N MET A 95 -22.81 -12.55 -47.04
CA MET A 95 -23.26 -11.35 -46.34
C MET A 95 -22.56 -11.21 -44.99
N CYS A 96 -22.24 -9.98 -44.59
CA CYS A 96 -21.64 -9.65 -43.30
C CYS A 96 -22.69 -9.13 -42.33
N VAL A 97 -22.47 -9.27 -41.02
CA VAL A 97 -23.33 -8.62 -40.01
C VAL A 97 -23.33 -7.10 -40.25
N ASN A 98 -24.49 -6.47 -40.08
CA ASN A 98 -24.77 -5.08 -40.46
C ASN A 98 -24.74 -4.76 -41.95
N GLU A 99 -24.43 -5.69 -42.85
CA GLU A 99 -24.57 -5.45 -44.30
C GLU A 99 -26.05 -5.30 -44.67
N ARG A 100 -26.33 -4.44 -45.65
CA ARG A 100 -27.67 -4.30 -46.25
C ARG A 100 -27.63 -4.59 -47.74
N ARG A 101 -28.56 -5.40 -48.23
CA ARG A 101 -28.66 -5.81 -49.63
C ARG A 101 -30.05 -5.53 -50.17
N LEU A 102 -30.12 -4.94 -51.35
CA LEU A 102 -31.30 -4.99 -52.20
C LEU A 102 -31.11 -6.14 -53.20
N VAL A 103 -31.99 -7.13 -53.13
CA VAL A 103 -31.91 -8.39 -53.86
C VAL A 103 -33.11 -8.49 -54.79
N LYS A 104 -32.87 -8.65 -56.09
CA LYS A 104 -33.92 -8.91 -57.09
C LYS A 104 -33.88 -10.38 -57.47
N ILE A 105 -34.98 -11.08 -57.21
CA ILE A 105 -35.10 -12.52 -57.39
C ILE A 105 -36.07 -12.79 -58.54
N PRO A 106 -35.61 -13.43 -59.63
CA PRO A 106 -36.49 -13.79 -60.74
C PRO A 106 -37.39 -14.98 -60.37
N PRO A 107 -38.52 -15.19 -61.08
CA PRO A 107 -39.56 -16.12 -60.65
C PRO A 107 -39.07 -17.55 -60.44
N GLN A 108 -38.17 -18.05 -61.29
CA GLN A 108 -37.60 -19.40 -61.21
C GLN A 108 -36.75 -19.66 -59.96
N LEU A 109 -36.29 -18.61 -59.27
CA LEU A 109 -35.58 -18.69 -57.99
C LEU A 109 -36.46 -18.25 -56.80
N ALA A 110 -37.72 -17.86 -57.07
CA ALA A 110 -38.74 -17.50 -56.11
C ALA A 110 -39.87 -18.56 -56.08
N TYR A 111 -41.10 -18.19 -56.45
CA TYR A 111 -42.29 -19.07 -56.42
C TYR A 111 -42.74 -19.57 -57.80
N GLY A 112 -41.99 -19.24 -58.86
CA GLY A 112 -42.22 -19.75 -60.21
C GLY A 112 -43.61 -19.45 -60.78
N LYS A 113 -44.08 -20.36 -61.64
CA LYS A 113 -45.37 -20.28 -62.34
C LYS A 113 -46.58 -20.49 -61.44
N ASP A 114 -46.37 -21.01 -60.23
CA ASP A 114 -47.45 -21.33 -59.31
C ASP A 114 -47.80 -20.14 -58.40
N GLY A 115 -46.83 -19.24 -58.15
CA GLY A 115 -47.00 -18.15 -57.19
C GLY A 115 -47.09 -18.65 -55.74
N TYR A 116 -47.55 -17.81 -54.82
CA TYR A 116 -47.73 -18.17 -53.41
C TYR A 116 -49.03 -17.59 -52.84
N GLY A 117 -50.01 -18.47 -52.66
CA GLY A 117 -51.35 -18.11 -52.20
C GLY A 117 -51.94 -16.98 -53.04
N ASP A 118 -52.72 -16.11 -52.39
CA ASP A 118 -53.30 -14.92 -53.01
C ASP A 118 -52.38 -13.68 -52.92
N ILE A 119 -51.18 -13.84 -52.33
CA ILE A 119 -50.28 -12.73 -52.03
C ILE A 119 -49.29 -12.50 -53.17
N ILE A 120 -48.73 -13.58 -53.74
CA ILE A 120 -47.70 -13.51 -54.76
C ILE A 120 -48.23 -14.16 -56.05
N PRO A 121 -48.48 -13.37 -57.11
CA PRO A 121 -48.93 -13.91 -58.39
C PRO A 121 -47.89 -14.82 -59.07
N PRO A 122 -48.32 -15.75 -59.94
CA PRO A 122 -47.45 -16.47 -60.87
C PRO A 122 -46.44 -15.58 -61.60
N ASP A 123 -45.25 -16.11 -61.83
CA ASP A 123 -44.19 -15.47 -62.62
C ASP A 123 -43.76 -14.07 -62.10
N SER A 124 -43.94 -13.82 -60.80
CA SER A 124 -43.57 -12.55 -60.16
C SER A 124 -42.07 -12.45 -59.88
N ILE A 125 -41.48 -11.31 -60.24
CA ILE A 125 -40.15 -10.88 -59.77
C ILE A 125 -40.31 -10.29 -58.36
N LEU A 126 -39.45 -10.67 -57.43
CA LEU A 126 -39.49 -10.20 -56.05
C LEU A 126 -38.26 -9.35 -55.73
N HIS A 127 -38.47 -8.22 -55.06
CA HIS A 127 -37.42 -7.39 -54.50
C HIS A 127 -37.38 -7.56 -52.98
N PHE A 128 -36.21 -7.86 -52.42
CA PHE A 128 -35.98 -7.95 -50.99
C PHE A 128 -34.92 -6.95 -50.56
N ASP A 129 -35.27 -6.09 -49.63
CA ASP A 129 -34.31 -5.28 -48.89
C ASP A 129 -33.99 -6.00 -47.57
N VAL A 130 -32.75 -6.45 -47.40
CA VAL A 130 -32.30 -7.39 -46.37
C VAL A 130 -31.22 -6.74 -45.52
N LEU A 131 -31.34 -6.82 -44.19
CA LEU A 131 -30.35 -6.38 -43.20
C LEU A 131 -30.00 -7.53 -42.27
N LEU A 132 -28.73 -7.91 -42.21
CA LEU A 132 -28.25 -9.04 -41.42
C LEU A 132 -27.80 -8.62 -40.01
N PHE A 133 -28.32 -9.26 -38.97
CA PHE A 133 -28.05 -8.94 -37.57
C PHE A 133 -27.13 -9.95 -36.88
N ASP A 134 -27.17 -11.21 -37.28
CA ASP A 134 -26.42 -12.26 -36.58
C ASP A 134 -26.05 -13.41 -37.51
N ILE A 135 -24.92 -14.07 -37.19
CA ILE A 135 -24.40 -15.23 -37.90
C ILE A 135 -23.67 -16.13 -36.89
N TRP A 136 -24.10 -17.38 -36.77
CA TRP A 136 -23.38 -18.40 -35.98
C TRP A 136 -23.60 -19.80 -36.55
N ASN A 137 -22.81 -20.77 -36.07
CA ASN A 137 -22.89 -22.18 -36.40
C ASN A 137 -22.81 -23.04 -35.14
N THR A 138 -23.37 -24.24 -35.17
CA THR A 138 -23.34 -25.19 -34.04
C THR A 138 -21.93 -25.63 -33.63
N GLU A 139 -20.95 -25.49 -34.51
CA GLU A 139 -19.54 -25.80 -34.23
C GLU A 139 -18.77 -24.63 -33.59
N ASP A 140 -19.40 -23.45 -33.50
CA ASP A 140 -18.75 -22.26 -32.95
C ASP A 140 -18.42 -22.44 -31.47
N LYS A 141 -17.33 -21.81 -31.06
CA LYS A 141 -16.87 -21.75 -29.67
C LYS A 141 -16.79 -20.29 -29.24
N VAL A 142 -16.56 -20.06 -27.96
CA VAL A 142 -16.20 -18.72 -27.48
C VAL A 142 -14.96 -18.23 -28.21
N GLN A 143 -15.06 -17.02 -28.75
CA GLN A 143 -13.94 -16.31 -29.35
C GLN A 143 -13.44 -15.28 -28.34
N ILE A 144 -12.14 -15.27 -28.11
CA ILE A 144 -11.49 -14.37 -27.17
C ILE A 144 -10.47 -13.53 -27.93
N GLN A 145 -10.62 -12.21 -27.84
CA GLN A 145 -9.68 -11.25 -28.41
C GLN A 145 -9.16 -10.34 -27.31
N THR A 146 -7.99 -10.66 -26.76
CA THR A 146 -7.26 -9.77 -25.85
C THR A 146 -6.62 -8.65 -26.64
N TYR A 147 -6.96 -7.40 -26.31
CA TYR A 147 -6.42 -6.21 -26.95
C TYR A 147 -5.57 -5.33 -26.03
N HIS A 148 -5.58 -5.62 -24.71
CA HIS A 148 -4.67 -4.99 -23.77
C HIS A 148 -4.28 -5.98 -22.68
N THR A 149 -2.97 -6.17 -22.47
CA THR A 149 -2.42 -6.96 -21.35
C THR A 149 -1.50 -6.06 -20.53
N PRO A 150 -1.65 -6.05 -19.19
CA PRO A 150 -0.77 -5.27 -18.30
C PRO A 150 0.68 -5.80 -18.36
N GLU A 151 1.66 -4.94 -18.09
CA GLU A 151 3.08 -5.33 -18.07
C GLU A 151 3.39 -6.42 -17.04
N LYS A 152 2.67 -6.40 -15.91
CA LYS A 152 2.79 -7.40 -14.84
C LYS A 152 1.52 -8.24 -14.81
N CYS A 153 1.63 -9.49 -15.25
CA CYS A 153 0.62 -10.51 -15.02
C CYS A 153 1.22 -11.61 -14.13
N GLY A 154 1.06 -11.46 -12.81
CA GLY A 154 1.57 -12.45 -11.85
C GLY A 154 0.68 -13.68 -11.73
N ARG A 155 -0.64 -13.50 -11.79
CA ARG A 155 -1.66 -14.55 -11.68
C ARG A 155 -2.75 -14.31 -12.72
N THR A 156 -3.28 -15.40 -13.25
CA THR A 156 -4.46 -15.39 -14.12
C THR A 156 -5.65 -16.04 -13.44
N VAL A 157 -6.86 -15.66 -13.86
CA VAL A 157 -8.13 -16.22 -13.38
C VAL A 157 -8.13 -17.74 -13.56
N GLN A 158 -8.35 -18.47 -12.47
CA GLN A 158 -8.54 -19.92 -12.44
C GLN A 158 -10.00 -20.26 -12.09
N VAL A 159 -10.36 -21.54 -12.27
CA VAL A 159 -11.65 -22.07 -11.82
C VAL A 159 -11.79 -21.87 -10.31
N SER A 160 -12.98 -21.47 -9.86
CA SER A 160 -13.34 -21.14 -8.48
C SER A 160 -12.81 -19.83 -7.92
N ASP A 161 -12.10 -19.04 -8.73
CA ASP A 161 -11.70 -17.71 -8.32
C ASP A 161 -12.88 -16.74 -8.32
N TYR A 162 -12.85 -15.81 -7.38
CA TYR A 162 -13.74 -14.67 -7.30
C TYR A 162 -13.11 -13.49 -8.04
N VAL A 163 -13.85 -12.92 -8.98
CA VAL A 163 -13.39 -11.82 -9.83
C VAL A 163 -14.27 -10.60 -9.67
N ARG A 164 -13.67 -9.44 -9.89
CA ARG A 164 -14.35 -8.17 -10.07
C ARG A 164 -13.99 -7.60 -11.43
N TYR A 165 -14.99 -7.31 -12.26
CA TYR A 165 -14.76 -6.76 -13.58
C TYR A 165 -15.82 -5.75 -13.98
N HIS A 166 -15.45 -4.88 -14.92
CA HIS A 166 -16.41 -4.12 -15.70
C HIS A 166 -16.58 -4.74 -17.08
N TYR A 167 -17.79 -4.62 -17.62
CA TYR A 167 -18.13 -4.98 -18.99
C TYR A 167 -19.11 -4.00 -19.65
N ASN A 168 -19.10 -4.04 -20.99
CA ASN A 168 -20.18 -3.63 -21.88
C ASN A 168 -20.67 -4.85 -22.67
N GLY A 169 -21.97 -5.15 -22.61
CA GLY A 169 -22.61 -6.25 -23.32
C GLY A 169 -23.38 -5.75 -24.53
N THR A 170 -23.00 -6.23 -25.71
CA THR A 170 -23.60 -5.87 -27.00
C THR A 170 -24.02 -7.12 -27.77
N LEU A 171 -25.03 -6.98 -28.64
CA LEU A 171 -25.31 -7.97 -29.67
C LEU A 171 -24.25 -7.87 -30.79
N LEU A 172 -24.18 -8.86 -31.68
CA LEU A 172 -23.17 -8.91 -32.74
C LEU A 172 -23.25 -7.72 -33.74
N ASP A 173 -24.41 -7.07 -33.84
CA ASP A 173 -24.64 -5.85 -34.62
C ASP A 173 -24.13 -4.57 -33.92
N GLY A 174 -23.68 -4.65 -32.67
CA GLY A 174 -23.23 -3.54 -31.84
C GLY A 174 -24.31 -2.91 -30.96
N THR A 175 -25.54 -3.43 -30.96
CA THR A 175 -26.61 -2.95 -30.08
C THR A 175 -26.28 -3.25 -28.62
N LEU A 176 -26.12 -2.22 -27.80
CA LEU A 176 -25.87 -2.34 -26.36
C LEU A 176 -27.13 -2.81 -25.62
N PHE A 177 -27.04 -3.90 -24.87
CA PHE A 177 -28.12 -4.40 -24.02
C PHE A 177 -27.87 -4.20 -22.53
N ASP A 178 -26.60 -4.21 -22.08
CA ASP A 178 -26.26 -3.98 -20.67
C ASP A 178 -24.83 -3.43 -20.50
N SER A 179 -24.60 -2.71 -19.41
CA SER A 179 -23.28 -2.23 -19.03
C SER A 179 -23.15 -2.16 -17.51
N SER A 180 -22.01 -2.62 -17.00
CA SER A 180 -21.65 -2.40 -15.61
C SER A 180 -21.30 -0.93 -15.31
N HIS A 181 -20.79 -0.20 -16.31
CA HIS A 181 -20.41 1.21 -16.16
C HIS A 181 -21.62 2.12 -15.96
N THR A 182 -22.72 1.85 -16.67
CA THR A 182 -23.98 2.62 -16.52
C THR A 182 -24.61 2.42 -15.14
N ARG A 183 -24.36 1.26 -14.50
CA ARG A 183 -24.80 0.95 -13.14
C ARG A 183 -23.84 1.45 -12.05
N MET A 184 -22.70 2.05 -12.44
CA MET A 184 -21.65 2.54 -11.53
C MET A 184 -21.22 1.49 -10.49
N ARG A 185 -21.27 0.21 -10.86
CA ARG A 185 -20.84 -0.90 -10.02
C ARG A 185 -20.24 -2.00 -10.87
N THR A 186 -19.28 -2.70 -10.29
CA THR A 186 -18.67 -3.84 -10.94
C THR A 186 -19.60 -5.04 -10.93
N TYR A 187 -19.26 -6.04 -11.75
CA TYR A 187 -19.84 -7.36 -11.64
C TYR A 187 -18.87 -8.26 -10.89
N ASP A 188 -19.35 -8.83 -9.78
CA ASP A 188 -18.53 -9.57 -8.84
C ASP A 188 -19.09 -10.99 -8.74
N THR A 189 -18.26 -11.99 -9.03
CA THR A 189 -18.76 -13.38 -9.18
C THR A 189 -17.62 -14.40 -9.11
N TYR A 190 -17.99 -15.67 -9.00
CA TYR A 190 -17.08 -16.79 -9.16
C TYR A 190 -17.01 -17.26 -10.61
N VAL A 191 -15.81 -17.62 -11.08
CA VAL A 191 -15.56 -18.06 -12.46
C VAL A 191 -15.41 -19.58 -12.55
N GLY A 192 -16.01 -20.18 -13.57
CA GLY A 192 -15.79 -21.58 -13.95
C GLY A 192 -16.56 -22.59 -13.09
N ILE A 193 -17.54 -22.12 -12.31
CA ILE A 193 -18.38 -22.95 -11.45
C ILE A 193 -19.87 -22.90 -11.83
N GLY A 194 -20.21 -22.33 -13.00
CA GLY A 194 -21.57 -22.35 -13.56
C GLY A 194 -22.51 -21.25 -13.03
N TRP A 195 -21.97 -20.19 -12.43
CA TRP A 195 -22.75 -19.02 -11.99
C TRP A 195 -22.97 -18.01 -13.12
N LEU A 196 -22.16 -18.06 -14.16
CA LEU A 196 -22.28 -17.24 -15.36
C LEU A 196 -22.84 -18.05 -16.52
N ILE A 197 -23.29 -17.35 -17.56
CA ILE A 197 -23.50 -17.97 -18.87
C ILE A 197 -22.18 -18.64 -19.31
N ALA A 198 -22.29 -19.83 -19.90
CA ALA A 198 -21.14 -20.70 -20.17
C ALA A 198 -20.03 -20.00 -20.97
N GLY A 199 -20.40 -19.09 -21.87
CA GLY A 199 -19.44 -18.32 -22.66
C GLY A 199 -18.62 -17.33 -21.84
N MET A 200 -19.20 -16.71 -20.81
CA MET A 200 -18.47 -15.82 -19.90
C MET A 200 -17.57 -16.61 -18.95
N ASP A 201 -18.05 -17.75 -18.43
CA ASP A 201 -17.23 -18.66 -17.62
C ASP A 201 -15.96 -19.09 -18.38
N GLN A 202 -16.09 -19.41 -19.68
CA GLN A 202 -14.96 -19.76 -20.53
C GLN A 202 -14.10 -18.54 -20.90
N GLY A 203 -14.72 -17.39 -21.18
CA GLY A 203 -14.03 -16.20 -21.68
C GLY A 203 -13.19 -15.45 -20.64
N LEU A 204 -13.60 -15.49 -19.37
CA LEU A 204 -12.89 -14.85 -18.25
C LEU A 204 -11.66 -15.66 -17.79
N LEU A 205 -11.65 -16.98 -18.01
CA LEU A 205 -10.51 -17.82 -17.64
C LEU A 205 -9.22 -17.33 -18.32
N GLY A 206 -8.13 -17.35 -17.55
CA GLY A 206 -6.84 -16.88 -18.04
C GLY A 206 -6.70 -15.35 -18.13
N MET A 207 -7.67 -14.54 -17.68
CA MET A 207 -7.51 -13.08 -17.58
C MET A 207 -6.51 -12.69 -16.49
N CYS A 208 -5.73 -11.63 -16.74
CA CYS A 208 -4.93 -10.95 -15.72
C CYS A 208 -5.63 -9.67 -15.22
N VAL A 209 -5.37 -9.25 -13.99
CA VAL A 209 -5.90 -7.98 -13.46
C VAL A 209 -5.35 -6.80 -14.26
N GLY A 210 -6.23 -5.92 -14.74
CA GLY A 210 -5.92 -4.82 -15.66
C GLY A 210 -6.05 -5.21 -17.14
N GLU A 211 -6.19 -6.48 -17.47
CA GLU A 211 -6.36 -6.95 -18.85
C GLU A 211 -7.72 -6.52 -19.43
N LYS A 212 -7.73 -6.18 -20.73
CA LYS A 212 -8.96 -5.95 -21.49
C LYS A 212 -9.08 -6.90 -22.67
N ARG A 213 -10.25 -7.50 -22.83
CA ARG A 213 -10.54 -8.43 -23.92
C ARG A 213 -12.01 -8.38 -24.34
N ILE A 214 -12.23 -8.73 -25.60
CA ILE A 214 -13.55 -8.96 -26.18
C ILE A 214 -13.84 -10.47 -26.14
N ILE A 215 -15.00 -10.83 -25.61
CA ILE A 215 -15.51 -12.21 -25.53
C ILE A 215 -16.77 -12.30 -26.40
N THR A 216 -16.69 -13.02 -27.50
CA THR A 216 -17.83 -13.27 -28.40
C THR A 216 -18.29 -14.71 -28.26
N MET A 217 -19.59 -14.92 -28.06
CA MET A 217 -20.16 -16.25 -27.85
C MET A 217 -21.44 -16.46 -28.67
N PRO A 218 -21.63 -17.67 -29.24
CA PRO A 218 -22.87 -18.04 -29.89
C PRO A 218 -24.01 -18.23 -28.87
N PRO A 219 -25.27 -18.26 -29.31
CA PRO A 219 -26.42 -18.22 -28.40
C PRO A 219 -26.46 -19.40 -27.43
N PHE A 220 -26.05 -20.60 -27.86
CA PHE A 220 -26.04 -21.80 -27.03
C PHE A 220 -25.00 -21.78 -25.90
N LEU A 221 -24.08 -20.80 -25.88
CA LEU A 221 -23.20 -20.51 -24.75
C LEU A 221 -23.63 -19.25 -23.96
N GLY A 222 -24.68 -18.57 -24.43
CA GLY A 222 -25.35 -17.44 -23.79
C GLY A 222 -26.75 -17.80 -23.30
N TYR A 223 -27.78 -17.14 -23.85
CA TYR A 223 -29.19 -17.29 -23.44
C TYR A 223 -30.03 -18.22 -24.35
N GLY A 224 -29.39 -18.89 -25.29
CA GLY A 224 -29.99 -19.94 -26.13
C GLY A 224 -31.13 -19.46 -27.01
N GLU A 225 -32.09 -20.35 -27.26
CA GLU A 225 -33.18 -20.11 -28.22
C GLU A 225 -34.22 -19.10 -27.72
N HIS A 226 -34.32 -18.91 -26.40
CA HIS A 226 -35.36 -18.08 -25.78
C HIS A 226 -34.90 -16.64 -25.55
N GLY A 227 -33.59 -16.40 -25.46
CA GLY A 227 -33.05 -15.08 -25.11
C GLY A 227 -33.27 -14.75 -23.64
N ASP A 228 -33.17 -13.46 -23.30
CA ASP A 228 -33.40 -12.95 -21.93
C ASP A 228 -34.06 -11.58 -21.96
N GLY A 229 -35.22 -11.49 -21.30
CA GLY A 229 -36.02 -10.27 -21.24
C GLY A 229 -36.41 -9.71 -22.63
N SER A 230 -36.51 -8.38 -22.70
CA SER A 230 -36.75 -7.64 -23.94
C SER A 230 -35.47 -7.33 -24.71
N ASP A 231 -34.32 -7.38 -24.03
CA ASP A 231 -33.10 -6.75 -24.50
C ASP A 231 -32.21 -7.74 -25.27
N ILE A 232 -32.34 -9.04 -24.96
CA ILE A 232 -31.58 -10.11 -25.62
C ILE A 232 -32.56 -11.02 -26.36
N PRO A 233 -32.65 -10.90 -27.69
CA PRO A 233 -33.49 -11.78 -28.50
C PRO A 233 -33.00 -13.23 -28.47
N GLY A 234 -33.94 -14.17 -28.64
CA GLY A 234 -33.59 -15.58 -28.86
C GLY A 234 -32.67 -15.79 -30.06
N GLN A 235 -31.76 -16.75 -29.94
CA GLN A 235 -30.74 -17.06 -30.97
C GLN A 235 -29.76 -15.91 -31.28
N ALA A 236 -29.59 -14.96 -30.36
CA ALA A 236 -28.62 -13.88 -30.50
C ALA A 236 -27.23 -14.27 -29.96
N SER A 237 -26.20 -13.97 -30.74
CA SER A 237 -24.80 -14.02 -30.32
C SER A 237 -24.48 -12.78 -29.48
N LEU A 238 -23.65 -12.97 -28.45
CA LEU A 238 -23.30 -11.90 -27.50
C LEU A 238 -21.84 -11.53 -27.62
N VAL A 239 -21.55 -10.25 -27.41
CA VAL A 239 -20.20 -9.69 -27.40
C VAL A 239 -20.02 -8.89 -26.11
N PHE A 240 -19.06 -9.29 -25.29
CA PHE A 240 -18.70 -8.60 -24.05
C PHE A 240 -17.31 -7.99 -24.18
N ASP A 241 -17.20 -6.67 -24.04
CA ASP A 241 -15.92 -5.98 -23.84
C ASP A 241 -15.67 -5.85 -22.33
N VAL A 242 -14.62 -6.50 -21.84
CA VAL A 242 -14.38 -6.73 -20.41
C VAL A 242 -13.03 -6.16 -19.98
N ILE A 243 -12.99 -5.53 -18.81
CA ILE A 243 -11.78 -5.20 -18.05
C ILE A 243 -11.82 -5.87 -16.68
N LEU A 244 -10.80 -6.69 -16.37
CA LEU A 244 -10.66 -7.31 -15.05
C LEU A 244 -10.00 -6.33 -14.08
N LEU A 245 -10.58 -6.15 -12.89
CA LEU A 245 -10.10 -5.20 -11.87
C LEU A 245 -9.54 -5.90 -10.64
N ASP A 246 -10.09 -7.06 -10.28
CA ASP A 246 -9.68 -7.79 -9.10
C ASP A 246 -9.84 -9.30 -9.27
N LEU A 247 -9.05 -10.06 -8.52
CA LEU A 247 -8.95 -11.51 -8.57
C LEU A 247 -8.43 -12.05 -7.23
N HIS A 248 -9.21 -12.93 -6.59
CA HIS A 248 -8.74 -13.74 -5.46
C HIS A 248 -9.45 -15.09 -5.38
N ASN A 249 -8.89 -16.01 -4.60
CA ASN A 249 -9.57 -17.20 -4.14
C ASN A 249 -9.94 -17.04 -2.65
N PRO A 250 -11.11 -17.50 -2.20
CA PRO A 250 -11.46 -17.50 -0.76
C PRO A 250 -10.49 -18.28 0.12
N LYS A 251 -9.66 -19.15 -0.46
CA LYS A 251 -8.63 -19.93 0.25
C LYS A 251 -7.25 -19.29 0.21
N ASP A 252 -7.09 -18.14 -0.45
CA ASP A 252 -5.79 -17.47 -0.53
C ASP A 252 -5.35 -16.99 0.86
N GLU A 253 -4.06 -17.10 1.15
CA GLU A 253 -3.44 -16.42 2.28
C GLU A 253 -2.84 -15.08 1.82
N ILE A 254 -2.23 -14.32 2.73
CA ILE A 254 -1.45 -13.16 2.32
C ILE A 254 -0.25 -13.57 1.46
N THR A 255 0.12 -12.73 0.50
CA THR A 255 1.40 -12.86 -0.21
C THR A 255 2.33 -11.75 0.24
N VAL A 256 3.56 -12.12 0.63
CA VAL A 256 4.61 -11.16 1.03
C VAL A 256 5.77 -11.25 0.05
N ASP A 257 6.09 -10.11 -0.56
CA ASP A 257 7.24 -9.95 -1.45
C ASP A 257 8.22 -8.95 -0.83
N VAL A 258 9.43 -9.44 -0.48
CA VAL A 258 10.44 -8.62 0.18
C VAL A 258 11.22 -7.84 -0.88
N GLN A 259 10.96 -6.54 -0.98
CA GLN A 259 11.53 -5.66 -2.00
C GLN A 259 12.97 -5.24 -1.68
N SER A 260 13.27 -4.99 -0.40
CA SER A 260 14.60 -4.57 0.04
C SER A 260 14.82 -5.01 1.48
N LEU A 261 15.92 -5.71 1.72
CA LEU A 261 16.41 -6.03 3.06
C LEU A 261 17.60 -5.16 3.42
N PRO A 262 17.70 -4.67 4.66
CA PRO A 262 18.90 -4.00 5.16
C PRO A 262 20.06 -5.01 5.30
N ASP A 263 21.30 -4.52 5.24
CA ASP A 263 22.51 -5.35 5.37
C ASP A 263 22.60 -6.09 6.72
N SER A 264 22.01 -5.50 7.78
CA SER A 264 21.97 -6.10 9.10
C SER A 264 20.55 -6.26 9.61
N CYS A 265 20.16 -7.49 9.92
CA CYS A 265 18.90 -7.81 10.60
C CYS A 265 19.18 -8.59 11.89
N LYS A 266 19.55 -7.87 12.95
CA LYS A 266 19.89 -8.47 14.26
C LYS A 266 18.64 -8.97 15.00
N ARG A 267 17.54 -8.25 14.87
CA ARG A 267 16.24 -8.57 15.47
C ARG A 267 15.17 -8.57 14.37
N LYS A 268 14.26 -9.54 14.47
CA LYS A 268 13.01 -9.57 13.70
C LYS A 268 11.82 -9.20 14.59
N SER A 269 10.81 -8.57 13.99
CA SER A 269 9.56 -8.25 14.69
C SER A 269 8.84 -9.51 15.16
N LYS A 270 8.16 -9.39 16.29
CA LYS A 270 7.40 -10.46 16.94
C LYS A 270 6.01 -9.95 17.29
N GLU A 271 5.09 -10.87 17.58
CA GLU A 271 3.78 -10.52 18.13
C GLU A 271 3.95 -9.69 19.42
N GLY A 272 3.19 -8.60 19.52
CA GLY A 272 3.24 -7.67 20.65
C GLY A 272 4.32 -6.59 20.57
N ASP A 273 5.18 -6.60 19.54
CA ASP A 273 6.05 -5.45 19.27
C ASP A 273 5.20 -4.26 18.83
N PHE A 274 5.50 -3.07 19.36
CA PHE A 274 5.07 -1.79 18.85
C PHE A 274 5.93 -1.42 17.64
N MET A 275 5.30 -1.07 16.53
CA MET A 275 5.95 -0.83 15.25
C MET A 275 5.53 0.50 14.65
N ARG A 276 6.51 1.20 14.09
CA ARG A 276 6.31 2.40 13.27
C ARG A 276 6.74 2.09 11.85
N TYR A 277 5.85 2.33 10.89
CA TYR A 277 6.12 2.08 9.49
C TYR A 277 5.44 3.10 8.59
N HIS A 278 6.01 3.30 7.41
CA HIS A 278 5.32 3.96 6.31
C HIS A 278 4.69 2.96 5.36
N TYR A 279 3.61 3.36 4.69
CA TYR A 279 2.98 2.54 3.66
C TYR A 279 2.34 3.37 2.55
N ASN A 280 2.21 2.74 1.39
CA ASN A 280 1.30 3.12 0.31
C ASN A 280 0.32 1.97 0.08
N GLY A 281 -0.99 2.27 0.11
CA GLY A 281 -2.06 1.31 -0.12
C GLY A 281 -2.72 1.52 -1.49
N SER A 282 -2.83 0.46 -2.27
CA SER A 282 -3.53 0.43 -3.55
C SER A 282 -4.40 -0.82 -3.72
N LEU A 283 -5.40 -0.74 -4.59
CA LEU A 283 -6.12 -1.93 -5.07
C LEU A 283 -5.20 -2.76 -5.97
N LEU A 284 -5.64 -3.98 -6.30
CA LEU A 284 -4.85 -4.90 -7.13
C LEU A 284 -4.61 -4.39 -8.57
N ASP A 285 -5.51 -3.55 -9.08
CA ASP A 285 -5.35 -2.84 -10.36
C ASP A 285 -4.37 -1.64 -10.31
N GLY A 286 -3.84 -1.33 -9.13
CA GLY A 286 -2.90 -0.23 -8.89
C GLY A 286 -3.55 1.09 -8.47
N THR A 287 -4.89 1.16 -8.37
CA THR A 287 -5.58 2.37 -7.92
C THR A 287 -5.22 2.70 -6.46
N PRO A 288 -4.57 3.84 -6.16
CA PRO A 288 -4.18 4.17 -4.78
C PRO A 288 -5.41 4.58 -3.95
N PHE A 289 -5.50 4.10 -2.70
CA PHE A 289 -6.57 4.50 -1.78
C PHE A 289 -6.05 5.28 -0.55
N ASP A 290 -4.85 4.99 -0.06
CA ASP A 290 -4.26 5.68 1.09
C ASP A 290 -2.72 5.67 1.12
N SER A 291 -2.12 6.61 1.84
CA SER A 291 -0.66 6.68 2.05
C SER A 291 -0.30 7.41 3.34
N SER A 292 0.55 6.81 4.17
CA SER A 292 1.05 7.51 5.37
C SER A 292 2.02 8.66 5.02
N TYR A 293 2.71 8.59 3.89
CA TYR A 293 3.58 9.68 3.41
C TYR A 293 2.82 10.98 3.15
N SER A 294 1.58 10.90 2.63
CA SER A 294 0.75 12.09 2.42
C SER A 294 0.39 12.84 3.72
N ARG A 295 0.52 12.18 4.87
CA ARG A 295 0.24 12.75 6.19
C ARG A 295 1.49 13.09 6.99
N ASN A 296 2.68 12.86 6.41
CA ASN A 296 3.99 13.11 7.00
C ASN A 296 4.16 12.54 8.44
N HIS A 297 3.56 11.39 8.72
CA HIS A 297 3.75 10.65 9.97
C HIS A 297 3.70 9.14 9.71
N THR A 298 4.34 8.35 10.57
CA THR A 298 4.31 6.89 10.53
C THR A 298 2.94 6.37 10.95
N TYR A 299 2.61 5.17 10.51
CA TYR A 299 1.53 4.41 11.13
C TYR A 299 2.10 3.59 12.28
N ASP A 300 1.46 3.72 13.43
CA ASP A 300 1.97 3.23 14.70
C ASP A 300 0.99 2.20 15.27
N THR A 301 1.43 0.98 15.52
CA THR A 301 0.55 -0.10 15.98
C THR A 301 1.29 -1.21 16.72
N TYR A 302 0.57 -2.03 17.48
CA TYR A 302 1.11 -3.28 18.01
C TYR A 302 0.76 -4.44 17.09
N ILE A 303 1.79 -5.18 16.67
CA ILE A 303 1.63 -6.27 15.70
C ILE A 303 0.99 -7.49 16.35
N GLY A 304 0.02 -8.07 15.66
CA GLY A 304 -0.62 -9.33 16.05
C GLY A 304 -1.57 -9.18 17.25
N LYS A 305 -2.04 -7.96 17.50
CA LYS A 305 -3.01 -7.65 18.56
C LYS A 305 -4.39 -7.29 18.02
N GLY A 306 -4.60 -7.36 16.70
CA GLY A 306 -5.89 -7.07 16.07
C GLY A 306 -6.22 -5.59 15.99
N TYR A 307 -5.22 -4.71 16.10
CA TYR A 307 -5.40 -3.25 15.94
C TYR A 307 -5.42 -2.81 14.47
N VAL A 308 -4.92 -3.65 13.58
CA VAL A 308 -4.99 -3.48 12.11
C VAL A 308 -5.67 -4.70 11.49
N ILE A 309 -5.98 -4.61 10.20
CA ILE A 309 -6.54 -5.75 9.45
C ILE A 309 -5.64 -6.99 9.59
N ALA A 310 -6.27 -8.17 9.65
CA ALA A 310 -5.58 -9.43 9.97
C ALA A 310 -4.40 -9.72 9.03
N GLY A 311 -4.53 -9.39 7.74
CA GLY A 311 -3.46 -9.57 6.77
C GLY A 311 -2.25 -8.66 7.00
N MET A 312 -2.44 -7.46 7.55
CA MET A 312 -1.33 -6.59 7.94
C MET A 312 -0.65 -7.12 9.21
N ASP A 313 -1.44 -7.57 10.20
CA ASP A 313 -0.90 -8.21 11.41
C ASP A 313 -0.01 -9.41 11.06
N GLN A 314 -0.43 -10.24 10.10
CA GLN A 314 0.36 -11.35 9.59
C GLN A 314 1.57 -10.89 8.76
N GLY A 315 1.38 -9.92 7.86
CA GLY A 315 2.41 -9.46 6.93
C GLY A 315 3.54 -8.64 7.56
N LEU A 316 3.31 -8.07 8.76
CA LEU A 316 4.30 -7.31 9.54
C LEU A 316 5.12 -8.18 10.50
N LEU A 317 4.84 -9.48 10.60
CA LEU A 317 5.66 -10.40 11.38
C LEU A 317 6.99 -10.72 10.69
N GLY A 318 8.03 -10.89 11.50
CA GLY A 318 9.35 -11.31 11.03
C GLY A 318 10.10 -10.28 10.18
N VAL A 319 9.72 -8.99 10.25
CA VAL A 319 10.37 -7.91 9.49
C VAL A 319 11.65 -7.45 10.18
N CYS A 320 12.54 -6.85 9.39
CA CYS A 320 13.72 -6.15 9.86
C CYS A 320 13.52 -4.63 9.83
N VAL A 321 14.22 -3.90 10.71
CA VAL A 321 14.25 -2.42 10.69
C VAL A 321 14.84 -1.93 9.37
N GLY A 322 14.21 -0.98 8.68
CA GLY A 322 14.62 -0.50 7.35
C GLY A 322 14.19 -1.38 6.18
N GLU A 323 13.52 -2.50 6.44
CA GLU A 323 13.01 -3.38 5.39
C GLU A 323 11.89 -2.70 4.57
N ARG A 324 11.89 -2.94 3.25
CA ARG A 324 10.75 -2.67 2.38
C ARG A 324 10.14 -3.97 1.88
N ARG A 325 8.82 -4.11 1.99
CA ARG A 325 8.08 -5.27 1.47
C ARG A 325 6.73 -4.88 0.94
N ARG A 326 6.24 -5.67 -0.02
CA ARG A 326 4.88 -5.60 -0.55
C ARG A 326 4.04 -6.71 0.06
N ILE A 327 2.88 -6.37 0.60
CA ILE A 327 1.92 -7.31 1.21
C ILE A 327 0.64 -7.25 0.37
N ILE A 328 0.23 -8.39 -0.19
CA ILE A 328 -1.03 -8.55 -0.92
C ILE A 328 -2.00 -9.30 -0.02
N ILE A 329 -3.15 -8.71 0.27
CA ILE A 329 -4.09 -9.16 1.28
C ILE A 329 -5.44 -9.46 0.63
N PRO A 330 -5.92 -10.72 0.67
CA PRO A 330 -7.25 -11.05 0.17
C PRO A 330 -8.35 -10.47 1.07
N PRO A 331 -9.58 -10.30 0.56
CA PRO A 331 -10.62 -9.53 1.26
C PRO A 331 -10.98 -10.09 2.64
N HIS A 332 -10.99 -11.41 2.81
CA HIS A 332 -11.31 -12.07 4.08
C HIS A 332 -10.25 -11.86 5.17
N LEU A 333 -9.06 -11.34 4.82
CA LEU A 333 -8.02 -10.88 5.75
C LEU A 333 -7.92 -9.33 5.80
N ALA A 334 -8.79 -8.63 5.07
CA ALA A 334 -8.89 -7.17 4.97
C ALA A 334 -10.27 -6.66 5.44
N TYR A 335 -11.06 -6.07 4.54
CA TYR A 335 -12.37 -5.46 4.84
C TYR A 335 -13.58 -6.30 4.37
N GLY A 336 -13.37 -7.57 4.02
CA GLY A 336 -14.43 -8.51 3.69
C GLY A 336 -15.24 -8.16 2.44
N GLU A 337 -16.46 -8.69 2.37
CA GLU A 337 -17.36 -8.51 1.22
C GLU A 337 -18.00 -7.11 1.18
N GLU A 338 -18.03 -6.40 2.31
CA GLU A 338 -18.62 -5.08 2.44
C GLU A 338 -17.66 -3.95 2.03
N GLY A 339 -16.36 -4.18 2.15
CA GLY A 339 -15.34 -3.15 1.95
C GLY A 339 -15.39 -2.07 3.04
N THR A 340 -14.83 -0.89 2.76
CA THR A 340 -14.89 0.23 3.71
C THR A 340 -14.77 1.60 3.04
N GLY A 341 -15.56 2.55 3.56
CA GLY A 341 -15.63 3.91 3.03
C GLY A 341 -16.02 3.94 1.55
N THR A 342 -15.54 4.96 0.83
CA THR A 342 -15.82 5.14 -0.61
C THR A 342 -14.68 4.67 -1.51
N LYS A 343 -13.51 4.39 -0.94
CA LYS A 343 -12.29 4.06 -1.69
C LYS A 343 -11.98 2.57 -1.77
N ILE A 344 -12.48 1.78 -0.81
CA ILE A 344 -12.24 0.34 -0.75
C ILE A 344 -13.56 -0.39 -1.02
N PRO A 345 -13.82 -0.81 -2.26
CA PRO A 345 -15.07 -1.46 -2.64
C PRO A 345 -15.10 -2.92 -2.19
N GLY A 346 -16.24 -3.40 -1.68
CA GLY A 346 -16.60 -4.82 -1.41
C GLY A 346 -15.44 -5.80 -1.27
N SER A 347 -15.49 -6.99 -1.86
CA SER A 347 -14.42 -8.01 -1.87
C SER A 347 -13.11 -7.61 -2.59
N ALA A 348 -12.50 -6.46 -2.24
CA ALA A 348 -11.26 -5.96 -2.82
C ALA A 348 -10.01 -6.61 -2.21
N VAL A 349 -9.07 -6.99 -3.08
CA VAL A 349 -7.70 -7.34 -2.69
C VAL A 349 -6.91 -6.05 -2.48
N LEU A 350 -6.22 -5.96 -1.36
CA LEU A 350 -5.40 -4.80 -1.01
C LEU A 350 -3.92 -5.10 -1.22
N VAL A 351 -3.20 -4.11 -1.73
CA VAL A 351 -1.75 -4.15 -1.88
C VAL A 351 -1.15 -3.03 -1.04
N PHE A 352 -0.25 -3.40 -0.12
CA PHE A 352 0.49 -2.46 0.71
C PHE A 352 1.98 -2.55 0.42
N ASP A 353 2.57 -1.47 -0.07
CA ASP A 353 4.03 -1.30 -0.09
C ASP A 353 4.45 -0.65 1.23
N VAL A 354 5.16 -1.38 2.08
CA VAL A 354 5.51 -1.02 3.45
C VAL A 354 7.00 -0.74 3.58
N HIS A 355 7.35 0.28 4.36
CA HIS A 355 8.71 0.61 4.77
C HIS A 355 8.80 0.68 6.30
N ILE A 356 9.56 -0.24 6.89
CA ILE A 356 9.68 -0.37 8.35
C ILE A 356 10.67 0.66 8.88
N ILE A 357 10.24 1.50 9.82
CA ILE A 357 11.09 2.54 10.42
C ILE A 357 11.78 2.01 11.67
N ASP A 358 10.99 1.52 12.63
CA ASP A 358 11.51 0.78 13.78
C ASP A 358 10.41 -0.02 14.48
N PHE A 359 10.82 -0.84 15.44
CA PHE A 359 9.91 -1.52 16.36
C PHE A 359 10.61 -1.87 17.67
N HIS A 360 9.83 -1.95 18.74
CA HIS A 360 10.28 -2.33 20.07
C HIS A 360 9.17 -3.06 20.84
N ASN A 361 9.53 -3.66 21.96
CA ASN A 361 8.61 -4.26 22.91
C ASN A 361 8.63 -3.45 24.21
N PRO A 362 7.49 -3.29 24.91
CA PRO A 362 7.49 -2.70 26.25
C PRO A 362 8.37 -3.45 27.28
N SER A 363 8.74 -4.70 27.00
CA SER A 363 9.66 -5.50 27.83
C SER A 363 11.13 -5.41 27.40
N ASP A 364 11.45 -4.65 26.35
CA ASP A 364 12.84 -4.49 25.90
C ASP A 364 13.69 -3.76 26.94
N THR A 365 14.96 -4.14 27.02
CA THR A 365 15.98 -3.47 27.83
C THR A 365 16.93 -2.67 26.95
N VAL A 366 17.75 -1.82 27.56
CA VAL A 366 18.82 -1.10 26.84
C VAL A 366 19.81 -2.11 26.26
N GLN A 367 20.05 -2.03 24.95
CA GLN A 367 21.06 -2.86 24.29
C GLN A 367 22.37 -2.09 24.22
N ILE A 368 23.45 -2.69 24.74
CA ILE A 368 24.77 -2.05 24.79
C ILE A 368 25.76 -2.92 24.02
N ALA A 369 26.36 -2.34 22.98
CA ALA A 369 27.56 -2.87 22.35
C ALA A 369 28.75 -2.01 22.80
N SER A 370 29.70 -2.62 23.51
CA SER A 370 30.83 -1.92 24.14
C SER A 370 32.15 -2.27 23.46
N GLU A 371 33.00 -1.26 23.28
CA GLU A 371 34.40 -1.37 22.91
C GLU A 371 35.24 -0.76 24.04
N LYS A 372 35.81 -1.63 24.88
CA LYS A 372 36.60 -1.24 26.05
C LYS A 372 38.05 -0.93 25.67
N PRO A 373 38.69 0.07 26.30
CA PRO A 373 40.11 0.33 26.13
C PRO A 373 40.96 -0.76 26.82
N ASP A 374 42.23 -0.87 26.42
CA ASP A 374 43.17 -1.85 26.98
C ASP A 374 43.37 -1.71 28.50
N MET A 375 43.22 -0.49 29.03
CA MET A 375 43.29 -0.21 30.46
C MET A 375 41.94 0.28 30.98
N CYS A 376 41.33 -0.50 31.87
CA CYS A 376 40.13 -0.11 32.61
C CYS A 376 40.34 -0.34 34.11
N ASN A 377 40.85 0.66 34.80
CA ASN A 377 41.16 0.58 36.23
C ASN A 377 39.98 1.02 37.12
N TYR A 378 39.08 1.83 36.57
CA TYR A 378 37.93 2.36 37.27
C TYR A 378 36.70 2.28 36.36
N THR A 379 35.61 1.78 36.92
CA THR A 379 34.31 1.72 36.26
C THR A 379 33.34 2.63 36.99
N THR A 380 32.61 3.41 36.23
CA THR A 380 31.59 4.33 36.75
C THR A 380 30.55 3.61 37.61
N LYS A 381 30.21 4.24 38.74
CA LYS A 381 29.15 3.80 39.67
C LYS A 381 28.16 4.94 39.93
N ARG A 382 27.01 4.60 40.52
CA ARG A 382 26.02 5.59 40.96
C ARG A 382 26.70 6.63 41.88
N GLY A 383 26.41 7.91 41.67
CA GLY A 383 26.99 9.05 42.38
C GLY A 383 28.21 9.66 41.69
N ASP A 384 28.87 8.95 40.77
CA ASP A 384 30.02 9.50 40.05
C ASP A 384 29.61 10.65 39.13
N PHE A 385 30.47 11.65 39.05
CA PHE A 385 30.34 12.73 38.07
C PHE A 385 31.12 12.35 36.81
N VAL A 386 30.38 12.17 35.71
CA VAL A 386 30.92 11.69 34.44
C VAL A 386 30.84 12.76 33.37
N LYS A 387 31.86 12.79 32.51
CA LYS A 387 31.96 13.65 31.34
C LYS A 387 32.04 12.75 30.11
N TYR A 388 31.11 12.89 29.18
CA TYR A 388 31.06 12.02 27.99
C TYR A 388 30.67 12.80 26.74
N HIS A 389 31.05 12.24 25.58
CA HIS A 389 30.52 12.66 24.30
C HIS A 389 29.42 11.70 23.83
N TYR A 390 28.43 12.23 23.10
CA TYR A 390 27.39 11.43 22.47
C TYR A 390 27.10 11.91 21.05
N ASN A 391 26.65 10.98 20.22
CA ASN A 391 25.96 11.22 18.97
C ASN A 391 24.64 10.44 19.00
N ALA A 392 23.52 11.14 18.86
CA ALA A 392 22.17 10.60 18.95
C ALA A 392 21.53 10.54 17.55
N SER A 393 20.92 9.40 17.25
CA SER A 393 20.18 9.17 16.00
C SER A 393 18.97 8.25 16.24
N LEU A 394 18.04 8.23 15.30
CA LEU A 394 17.00 7.21 15.24
C LEU A 394 17.55 5.89 14.67
N MET A 395 16.80 4.81 14.84
CA MET A 395 17.19 3.48 14.33
C MET A 395 17.40 3.42 12.80
N ASP A 396 16.77 4.31 12.04
CA ASP A 396 16.95 4.45 10.58
C ASP A 396 18.17 5.30 10.20
N GLY A 397 18.91 5.82 11.19
CA GLY A 397 20.08 6.67 11.00
C GLY A 397 19.77 8.17 10.92
N THR A 398 18.50 8.58 11.05
CA THR A 398 18.14 10.00 11.11
C THR A 398 18.86 10.68 12.28
N TYR A 399 19.62 11.72 11.97
CA TYR A 399 20.37 12.49 12.96
C TYR A 399 19.45 13.25 13.91
N ILE A 400 19.76 13.23 15.21
CA ILE A 400 19.03 13.99 16.23
C ILE A 400 19.92 15.12 16.77
N ASP A 401 21.00 14.77 17.47
CA ASP A 401 21.89 15.73 18.11
C ASP A 401 23.25 15.09 18.48
N ALA A 402 24.29 15.89 18.72
CA ALA A 402 25.58 15.42 19.20
C ALA A 402 26.26 16.46 20.10
N SER A 403 26.91 16.01 21.17
CA SER A 403 27.57 16.95 22.10
C SER A 403 28.71 17.75 21.46
N TYR A 404 29.32 17.23 20.40
CA TYR A 404 30.33 17.93 19.60
C TYR A 404 29.82 19.23 18.97
N ASN A 405 28.51 19.35 18.70
CA ASN A 405 27.92 20.60 18.19
C ASN A 405 28.10 21.77 19.14
N TYR A 406 28.21 21.48 20.44
CA TYR A 406 28.36 22.49 21.49
C TYR A 406 29.81 22.71 21.91
N GLY A 407 30.76 21.95 21.34
CA GLY A 407 32.19 22.05 21.64
C GLY A 407 32.57 21.68 23.08
N LYS A 408 31.69 20.98 23.81
CA LYS A 408 31.91 20.56 25.21
C LYS A 408 31.38 19.16 25.46
N THR A 409 31.85 18.53 26.53
CA THR A 409 31.28 17.27 27.02
C THR A 409 29.89 17.50 27.61
N TYR A 410 29.11 16.42 27.66
CA TYR A 410 27.91 16.37 28.47
C TYR A 410 28.30 15.82 29.85
N ASP A 411 27.97 16.58 30.89
CA ASP A 411 28.49 16.40 32.24
C ASP A 411 27.32 16.10 33.17
N VAL A 412 27.33 14.94 33.82
CA VAL A 412 26.20 14.47 34.65
C VAL A 412 26.65 13.70 35.88
N VAL A 413 25.83 13.70 36.91
CA VAL A 413 25.98 12.85 38.09
C VAL A 413 25.11 11.60 37.91
N LEU A 414 25.73 10.42 37.93
CA LEU A 414 25.01 9.17 37.67
C LEU A 414 24.00 8.85 38.76
N GLY A 415 22.73 8.65 38.36
CA GLY A 415 21.63 8.39 39.27
C GLY A 415 20.96 9.64 39.84
N ALA A 416 21.36 10.83 39.41
CA ALA A 416 20.71 12.09 39.77
C ALA A 416 19.49 12.44 38.90
N GLY A 417 19.13 11.61 37.92
CA GLY A 417 17.98 11.84 37.04
C GLY A 417 18.20 12.96 36.01
N GLN A 418 19.45 13.27 35.68
CA GLN A 418 19.82 14.38 34.78
C GLN A 418 19.74 14.00 33.29
N VAL A 419 19.61 12.72 32.98
CA VAL A 419 19.47 12.18 31.62
C VAL A 419 18.36 11.14 31.59
N ILE A 420 17.95 10.74 30.38
CA ILE A 420 16.98 9.65 30.21
C ILE A 420 17.47 8.36 30.89
N LEU A 421 16.54 7.57 31.42
CA LEU A 421 16.85 6.39 32.23
C LEU A 421 17.75 5.38 31.49
N GLY A 422 17.55 5.21 30.18
CA GLY A 422 18.38 4.33 29.37
C GLY A 422 19.83 4.79 29.27
N MET A 423 20.07 6.11 29.32
CA MET A 423 21.42 6.68 29.36
C MET A 423 22.05 6.55 30.75
N GLU A 424 21.28 6.70 31.84
CA GLU A 424 21.80 6.38 33.17
C GLU A 424 22.29 4.93 33.25
N GLN A 425 21.53 3.99 32.68
CA GLN A 425 21.92 2.58 32.62
C GLN A 425 23.13 2.37 31.72
N ALA A 426 23.19 3.04 30.56
CA ALA A 426 24.25 2.87 29.60
C ALA A 426 25.60 3.44 30.03
N LEU A 427 25.60 4.44 30.91
CA LEU A 427 26.82 5.07 31.43
C LEU A 427 27.39 4.34 32.66
N LEU A 428 26.63 3.44 33.28
CA LEU A 428 27.13 2.61 34.38
C LEU A 428 28.17 1.59 33.89
N GLU A 429 29.14 1.30 34.74
CA GLU A 429 30.21 0.34 34.48
C GLU A 429 31.07 0.67 33.24
N MET A 430 31.10 1.94 32.82
CA MET A 430 31.96 2.43 31.75
C MET A 430 33.35 2.81 32.29
N CYS A 431 34.36 2.59 31.47
CA CYS A 431 35.73 3.03 31.72
C CYS A 431 36.05 4.29 30.91
N VAL A 432 36.95 5.14 31.40
CA VAL A 432 37.39 6.32 30.62
C VAL A 432 38.05 5.85 29.32
N GLY A 433 37.63 6.42 28.19
CA GLY A 433 38.01 6.03 26.83
C GLY A 433 37.14 4.92 26.22
N GLU A 434 36.23 4.31 26.99
CA GLU A 434 35.28 3.30 26.47
C GLU A 434 34.26 3.94 25.53
N LYS A 435 34.03 3.27 24.41
CA LYS A 435 32.98 3.63 23.45
C LYS A 435 31.85 2.62 23.53
N ARG A 436 30.60 3.10 23.51
CA ARG A 436 29.42 2.24 23.46
C ARG A 436 28.49 2.70 22.35
N LYS A 437 27.90 1.73 21.66
CA LYS A 437 26.69 1.92 20.88
C LYS A 437 25.51 1.39 21.67
N VAL A 438 24.57 2.27 21.96
CA VAL A 438 23.47 2.06 22.91
C VAL A 438 22.15 2.20 22.17
N VAL A 439 21.29 1.20 22.25
CA VAL A 439 19.91 1.25 21.73
C VAL A 439 18.94 1.35 22.90
N VAL A 440 18.22 2.47 22.98
CA VAL A 440 17.32 2.80 24.08
C VAL A 440 15.87 2.71 23.60
N PRO A 441 15.05 1.79 24.15
CA PRO A 441 13.62 1.74 23.85
C PRO A 441 12.91 2.97 24.46
N PRO A 442 11.77 3.41 23.90
CA PRO A 442 11.15 4.68 24.26
C PRO A 442 10.72 4.76 25.74
N HIS A 443 10.30 3.66 26.36
CA HIS A 443 9.92 3.66 27.79
C HIS A 443 11.10 3.91 28.75
N LEU A 444 12.35 3.81 28.25
CA LEU A 444 13.58 4.22 28.93
C LEU A 444 14.16 5.54 28.36
N GLY A 445 13.48 6.14 27.38
CA GLY A 445 13.82 7.38 26.70
C GLY A 445 12.74 8.46 26.90
N TYR A 446 12.24 9.02 25.80
CA TYR A 446 11.23 10.10 25.81
C TYR A 446 9.77 9.60 25.77
N GLY A 447 9.55 8.28 25.86
CA GLY A 447 8.24 7.66 25.93
C GLY A 447 7.37 7.86 24.67
N GLU A 448 6.07 7.67 24.83
CA GLU A 448 5.08 7.83 23.75
C GLU A 448 4.94 9.27 23.27
N ARG A 449 5.29 10.25 24.12
CA ARG A 449 5.19 11.67 23.79
C ARG A 449 6.33 12.15 22.91
N GLY A 450 7.53 11.61 23.08
CA GLY A 450 8.71 12.12 22.37
C GLY A 450 9.08 13.55 22.80
N VAL A 451 9.75 14.27 21.90
CA VAL A 451 10.14 15.68 22.02
C VAL A 451 9.75 16.39 20.72
N ASP A 452 8.90 17.40 20.82
CA ASP A 452 8.36 18.11 19.67
C ASP A 452 9.47 18.63 18.75
N GLY A 453 9.42 18.23 17.47
CA GLY A 453 10.35 18.67 16.44
C GLY A 453 11.72 17.98 16.44
N GLU A 454 12.02 17.14 17.43
CA GLU A 454 13.32 16.49 17.58
C GLU A 454 13.21 14.96 17.63
N VAL A 455 12.39 14.45 18.54
CA VAL A 455 12.25 13.00 18.78
C VAL A 455 10.80 12.60 18.62
N PRO A 456 10.43 11.81 17.60
CA PRO A 456 9.05 11.39 17.46
C PRO A 456 8.63 10.47 18.62
N GLY A 457 7.33 10.48 18.95
CA GLY A 457 6.76 9.60 19.96
C GLY A 457 7.07 8.12 19.73
N SER A 458 7.30 7.38 20.82
CA SER A 458 7.60 5.94 20.80
C SER A 458 8.84 5.56 19.98
N ALA A 459 9.75 6.50 19.72
CA ALA A 459 10.98 6.25 18.98
C ALA A 459 11.99 5.39 19.75
N VAL A 460 12.65 4.49 19.03
CA VAL A 460 13.86 3.82 19.51
C VAL A 460 15.07 4.70 19.18
N LEU A 461 15.85 5.02 20.21
CA LEU A 461 17.01 5.91 20.09
C LEU A 461 18.30 5.11 20.00
N VAL A 462 19.25 5.61 19.22
CA VAL A 462 20.59 5.05 19.08
C VAL A 462 21.60 6.11 19.49
N PHE A 463 22.40 5.81 20.51
CA PHE A 463 23.49 6.68 20.97
C PHE A 463 24.83 6.00 20.73
N ASP A 464 25.75 6.70 20.06
CA ASP A 464 27.17 6.38 20.11
C ASP A 464 27.81 7.28 21.17
N ILE A 465 28.32 6.69 22.25
CA ILE A 465 28.87 7.41 23.40
C ILE A 465 30.33 7.09 23.65
N GLU A 466 31.08 8.07 24.14
CA GLU A 466 32.48 7.95 24.54
C GLU A 466 32.67 8.59 25.92
N LEU A 467 33.10 7.81 26.92
CA LEU A 467 33.37 8.36 28.24
C LEU A 467 34.73 9.08 28.23
N VAL A 468 34.73 10.36 28.55
CA VAL A 468 35.94 11.22 28.51
C VAL A 468 36.59 11.34 29.89
N GLY A 469 35.79 11.39 30.94
CA GLY A 469 36.30 11.56 32.30
C GLY A 469 35.31 11.12 33.36
N VAL A 470 35.85 10.76 34.52
CA VAL A 470 35.08 10.43 35.71
C VAL A 470 35.75 11.02 36.93
N GLU A 471 34.94 11.67 37.76
CA GLU A 471 35.30 12.14 39.10
C GLU A 471 34.45 11.32 40.08
N GLU A 472 35.11 10.61 40.98
CA GLU A 472 34.42 9.74 41.94
C GLU A 472 33.41 10.53 42.77
N GLY A 473 32.21 9.98 42.89
CA GLY A 473 31.13 10.55 43.68
C GLY A 473 31.39 10.51 45.19
N LEU A 474 30.45 11.07 45.94
CA LEU A 474 30.36 10.84 47.38
C LEU A 474 29.45 9.64 47.69
N PRO A 475 29.52 9.06 48.90
CA PRO A 475 28.55 8.06 49.33
C PRO A 475 27.11 8.57 49.20
N GLU A 476 26.17 7.66 49.00
CA GLU A 476 24.76 7.99 48.81
C GLU A 476 24.20 8.80 49.99
N GLY A 477 23.56 9.93 49.69
CA GLY A 477 22.99 10.85 50.68
C GLY A 477 23.89 12.01 51.10
N TYR A 478 25.17 12.01 50.73
CA TYR A 478 26.13 13.04 51.15
C TYR A 478 26.42 14.05 50.04
N MET A 479 26.40 15.35 50.39
CA MET A 479 26.81 16.45 49.51
C MET A 479 28.21 16.99 49.84
N PHE A 480 28.76 16.60 50.99
CA PHE A 480 30.12 16.85 51.44
C PHE A 480 30.58 15.65 52.30
N ILE A 481 31.87 15.34 52.29
CA ILE A 481 32.50 14.40 53.24
C ILE A 481 33.84 14.95 53.72
N TRP A 482 34.25 14.50 54.89
CA TRP A 482 35.61 14.66 55.40
C TRP A 482 36.49 13.48 54.97
N ASN A 483 37.69 13.75 54.48
CA ASN A 483 38.67 12.72 54.14
C ASN A 483 39.52 12.30 55.35
N ASN A 484 39.63 13.17 56.36
CA ASN A 484 40.42 12.96 57.59
C ASN A 484 39.58 13.30 58.83
N GLU A 485 40.10 13.01 60.02
CA GLU A 485 39.44 13.36 61.29
C GLU A 485 39.25 14.88 61.40
N VAL A 486 38.04 15.28 61.81
CA VAL A 486 37.65 16.67 62.06
C VAL A 486 38.35 17.16 63.34
N THR A 487 38.83 18.41 63.34
CA THR A 487 39.49 18.97 64.52
C THR A 487 38.48 19.14 65.67
N PRO A 488 38.87 18.88 66.94
CA PRO A 488 37.96 18.98 68.09
C PRO A 488 37.38 20.39 68.31
N ASN A 489 38.02 21.42 67.77
CA ASN A 489 37.68 22.83 67.97
C ASN A 489 37.19 23.50 66.68
N LEU A 490 36.42 22.77 65.86
CA LEU A 490 35.94 23.20 64.54
C LEU A 490 35.28 24.60 64.55
N PHE A 491 34.42 24.89 65.54
CA PHE A 491 33.78 26.20 65.70
C PHE A 491 34.80 27.35 65.81
N SER A 492 35.84 27.17 66.63
CA SER A 492 36.88 28.20 66.86
C SER A 492 37.79 28.43 65.65
N GLU A 493 37.90 27.43 64.75
CA GLU A 493 38.64 27.57 63.51
C GLU A 493 37.83 28.30 62.43
N MET A 494 36.50 28.19 62.50
CA MET A 494 35.56 28.85 61.60
C MET A 494 35.30 30.32 61.98
N ASP A 495 35.15 30.62 63.27
CA ASP A 495 35.00 31.97 63.82
C ASP A 495 36.33 32.75 63.74
N LYS A 496 36.64 33.27 62.54
CA LYS A 496 37.89 33.98 62.26
C LYS A 496 37.94 35.33 62.98
N ASN A 497 36.80 35.99 63.12
CA ASN A 497 36.71 37.34 63.70
C ASN A 497 36.62 37.31 65.25
N LYS A 498 36.37 36.13 65.83
CA LYS A 498 36.26 35.84 67.27
C LYS A 498 35.07 36.53 67.95
N ASP A 499 33.97 36.70 67.24
CA ASP A 499 32.74 37.30 67.76
C ASP A 499 31.75 36.27 68.35
N LEU A 500 32.18 34.99 68.41
CA LEU A 500 31.42 33.84 68.89
C LEU A 500 30.23 33.48 67.98
N LYS A 501 30.27 33.89 66.73
CA LYS A 501 29.28 33.58 65.71
C LYS A 501 29.99 33.25 64.40
N VAL A 502 29.36 32.41 63.58
CA VAL A 502 29.85 32.05 62.26
C VAL A 502 28.80 32.46 61.25
N ASP A 503 29.13 33.45 60.42
CA ASP A 503 28.28 33.85 59.30
C ASP A 503 28.48 32.94 58.07
N LEU A 504 27.64 33.10 57.05
CA LEU A 504 27.72 32.30 55.81
C LEU A 504 29.08 32.45 55.12
N THR A 505 29.73 33.62 55.21
CA THR A 505 31.03 33.89 54.59
C THR A 505 32.12 33.11 55.31
N GLU A 506 32.16 33.19 56.64
CA GLU A 506 33.12 32.46 57.46
C GLU A 506 32.95 30.94 57.30
N PHE A 507 31.70 30.47 57.28
CA PHE A 507 31.38 29.07 57.00
C PHE A 507 31.85 28.65 55.60
N SER A 508 31.54 29.43 54.58
CA SER A 508 31.90 29.12 53.18
C SER A 508 33.39 29.10 52.96
N ASP A 509 34.09 30.13 53.45
CA ASP A 509 35.55 30.23 53.38
C ASP A 509 36.22 29.02 54.03
N TYR A 510 35.72 28.60 55.20
CA TYR A 510 36.28 27.46 55.90
C TYR A 510 36.06 26.17 55.10
N ILE A 511 34.84 25.87 54.66
CA ILE A 511 34.55 24.64 53.90
C ILE A 511 35.35 24.60 52.59
N LEU A 512 35.44 25.71 51.86
CA LEU A 512 36.25 25.80 50.65
C LEU A 512 37.73 25.57 50.93
N LEU A 513 38.28 26.13 52.02
CA LEU A 513 39.65 25.88 52.44
C LEU A 513 39.90 24.39 52.74
N GLN A 514 38.97 23.72 53.42
CA GLN A 514 39.11 22.29 53.70
C GLN A 514 39.08 21.43 52.43
N VAL A 515 38.31 21.85 51.42
CA VAL A 515 38.29 21.19 50.11
C VAL A 515 39.61 21.43 49.36
N GLU A 516 40.14 22.66 49.38
CA GLU A 516 41.43 23.00 48.75
C GLU A 516 42.61 22.28 49.41
N GLU A 517 42.59 22.12 50.73
CA GLU A 517 43.60 21.36 51.48
C GLU A 517 43.44 19.83 51.36
N GLY A 518 42.41 19.36 50.64
CA GLY A 518 42.12 17.93 50.46
C GLY A 518 41.62 17.22 51.71
N LYS A 519 41.24 17.98 52.75
CA LYS A 519 40.67 17.47 54.01
C LYS A 519 39.18 17.17 53.90
N GLY A 520 38.49 17.75 52.93
CA GLY A 520 37.10 17.44 52.60
C GLY A 520 36.86 17.38 51.10
N ARG A 521 35.71 16.85 50.69
CA ARG A 521 35.28 16.77 49.29
C ARG A 521 33.81 17.15 49.18
N LEU A 522 33.50 18.07 48.26
CA LEU A 522 32.13 18.38 47.88
C LEU A 522 31.67 17.43 46.77
N ALA A 523 30.36 17.19 46.68
CA ALA A 523 29.78 16.39 45.62
C ALA A 523 30.10 17.02 44.24
N PRO A 524 30.79 16.28 43.35
CA PRO A 524 31.14 16.80 42.03
C PRO A 524 29.88 16.97 41.17
N GLY A 525 29.92 17.90 40.21
CA GLY A 525 28.79 18.18 39.31
C GLY A 525 27.66 19.05 39.87
N PHE A 526 27.77 19.49 41.12
CA PHE A 526 26.83 20.41 41.75
C PHE A 526 27.44 21.79 42.00
N ASP A 527 26.59 22.81 42.11
CA ASP A 527 27.02 24.16 42.46
C ASP A 527 27.61 24.17 43.88
N ARG A 528 28.90 24.48 43.97
CA ARG A 528 29.65 24.49 45.23
C ARG A 528 29.05 25.47 46.23
N GLN A 529 28.67 26.66 45.78
CA GLN A 529 28.11 27.71 46.64
C GLN A 529 26.79 27.22 47.24
N ARG A 530 25.92 26.65 46.40
CA ARG A 530 24.62 26.14 46.81
C ARG A 530 24.71 24.96 47.78
N ILE A 531 25.70 24.06 47.60
CA ILE A 531 25.96 22.99 48.57
C ILE A 531 26.28 23.60 49.94
N ILE A 532 27.22 24.54 49.95
CA ILE A 532 27.69 25.19 51.18
C ILE A 532 26.57 25.99 51.84
N GLU A 533 25.77 26.73 51.07
CA GLU A 533 24.60 27.45 51.57
C GLU A 533 23.57 26.49 52.19
N ASN A 534 23.30 25.35 51.56
CA ASN A 534 22.41 24.35 52.13
C ASN A 534 22.98 23.75 53.43
N MET A 535 24.29 23.48 53.48
CA MET A 535 24.97 23.03 54.69
C MET A 535 24.85 24.07 55.82
N TYR A 536 25.08 25.35 55.49
CA TYR A 536 24.94 26.47 56.42
C TYR A 536 23.51 26.57 56.96
N ASN A 537 22.51 26.59 56.08
CA ASN A 537 21.10 26.70 56.45
C ASN A 537 20.60 25.50 57.26
N ASN A 538 21.18 24.32 57.07
CA ASN A 538 20.88 23.15 57.89
C ASN A 538 21.49 23.26 59.30
N GLN A 539 22.63 23.95 59.42
CA GLN A 539 23.33 24.17 60.68
C GLN A 539 22.77 25.38 61.47
N ASP A 540 22.32 26.44 60.77
CA ASP A 540 21.56 27.58 61.30
C ASP A 540 20.11 27.15 61.61
N ARG A 541 19.93 26.53 62.78
CA ARG A 541 18.65 25.91 63.17
C ARG A 541 17.57 26.96 63.44
N ASN A 542 17.94 28.12 63.96
CA ASN A 542 17.01 29.17 64.35
C ASN A 542 16.70 30.14 63.18
N LYS A 543 17.47 30.06 62.08
CA LYS A 543 17.36 30.86 60.84
C LYS A 543 17.57 32.35 61.07
N ASP A 544 18.42 32.72 62.03
CA ASP A 544 18.78 34.10 62.32
C ASP A 544 19.97 34.60 61.47
N GLY A 545 20.56 33.71 60.67
CA GLY A 545 21.66 34.01 59.78
C GLY A 545 23.02 34.01 60.49
N GLN A 546 23.15 33.42 61.67
CA GLN A 546 24.40 33.28 62.43
C GLN A 546 24.46 31.92 63.15
N ILE A 547 25.50 31.13 62.91
CA ILE A 547 25.68 29.86 63.63
C ILE A 547 26.46 30.12 64.92
N THR A 548 25.88 29.74 66.05
CA THR A 548 26.52 29.81 67.37
C THR A 548 27.17 28.48 67.80
N GLU A 549 28.04 28.50 68.81
CA GLU A 549 28.67 27.27 69.34
C GLU A 549 27.63 26.26 69.84
N GLU A 550 26.48 26.73 70.34
CA GLU A 550 25.36 25.88 70.77
C GLU A 550 24.68 25.18 69.59
N GLU A 551 24.50 25.86 68.46
CA GLU A 551 23.94 25.28 67.24
C GLU A 551 24.91 24.32 66.56
N PHE A 552 26.22 24.53 66.76
CA PHE A 552 27.29 23.70 66.26
C PHE A 552 27.38 22.34 66.98
N LYS A 553 26.88 22.25 68.23
CA LYS A 553 26.84 20.99 68.99
C LYS A 553 25.84 20.00 68.38
N LEU A 554 26.26 18.74 68.32
CA LEU A 554 25.49 17.63 67.75
C LEU A 554 24.13 17.50 68.45
N LYS A 555 23.05 17.25 67.70
CA LYS A 555 21.72 16.85 68.24
C LYS A 555 21.78 15.70 69.26
N ALA A 556 22.83 14.87 69.22
CA ALA A 556 23.04 13.77 70.15
C ALA A 556 23.43 14.22 71.57
N GLU A 557 24.06 15.39 71.73
CA GLU A 557 24.42 15.93 73.05
C GLU A 557 23.22 16.57 73.75
N GLU A 558 22.27 17.15 72.99
CA GLU A 558 20.97 17.60 73.52
C GLU A 558 20.06 16.41 73.88
N ALA A 559 20.12 15.31 73.12
CA ALA A 559 19.37 14.09 73.44
C ALA A 559 19.88 13.38 74.72
N ALA A 560 21.08 13.68 75.20
CA ALA A 560 21.56 13.15 76.49
C ALA A 560 20.78 13.73 77.70
N ALA A 561 19.92 14.73 77.49
CA ALA A 561 19.02 15.25 78.51
C ALA A 561 17.67 14.51 78.60
N HIS A 562 17.38 13.56 77.70
CA HIS A 562 16.15 12.76 77.73
C HIS A 562 16.44 11.27 77.45
N ASP A 563 16.01 10.39 78.36
CA ASP A 563 16.13 8.93 78.27
C ASP A 563 15.68 8.38 76.90
N GLU A 564 16.63 8.02 76.04
CA GLU A 564 16.39 7.24 74.81
C GLU A 564 17.40 6.08 74.65
N ASP A 565 16.93 5.03 73.98
CA ASP A 565 17.49 3.68 73.80
C ASP A 565 18.90 3.64 73.15
N PRO A 566 19.87 2.91 73.73
CA PRO A 566 21.22 2.72 73.19
C PRO A 566 21.30 2.14 71.76
N GLU A 567 20.29 1.41 71.29
CA GLU A 567 20.29 0.81 69.95
C GLU A 567 19.91 1.84 68.86
N LEU A 568 19.05 2.82 69.17
CA LEU A 568 18.79 3.99 68.32
C LEU A 568 19.98 4.95 68.25
N ARG A 569 20.81 4.98 69.31
CA ARG A 569 22.01 5.82 69.42
C ARG A 569 23.09 5.44 68.39
N ARG A 570 23.30 4.13 68.17
CA ARG A 570 24.25 3.63 67.15
C ARG A 570 23.81 3.86 65.71
N LEU A 571 22.50 3.93 65.46
CA LEU A 571 21.93 4.24 64.14
C LEU A 571 22.08 5.74 63.82
N ARG A 572 21.97 6.62 64.82
CA ARG A 572 22.14 8.08 64.67
C ARG A 572 23.60 8.56 64.61
N GLU A 573 24.54 7.92 65.31
CA GLU A 573 25.97 8.29 65.24
C GLU A 573 26.59 8.12 63.85
N ARG A 574 25.97 7.32 62.98
CA ARG A 574 26.35 7.21 61.56
C ARG A 574 25.62 8.21 60.64
N GLN A 575 24.66 8.97 61.16
CA GLN A 575 23.69 9.74 60.38
C GLN A 575 23.78 11.26 60.56
N CYS A 576 24.76 11.78 61.31
CA CYS A 576 24.86 13.22 61.65
C CYS A 576 26.23 13.84 61.40
N LEU A 577 26.89 13.47 60.30
CA LEU A 577 27.96 14.28 59.71
C LEU A 577 27.58 14.51 58.24
N LEU A 578 26.84 15.60 58.01
CA LEU A 578 26.41 16.21 56.73
C LEU A 578 25.09 15.71 56.14
#